data_AF-A0A971U3V3-F1
#
_entry.id   AF-A0A971U3V3-F1
#
_cell.length_a   1.000
_cell.length_b   1.000
_cell.length_c   1.000
_cell.angle_alpha   90.00
_cell.angle_beta   90.00
_cell.angle_gamma   90.00
#
_symmetry.space_group_name_H-M   'P 1'
#
loop_
_entity.id
_entity.type
_entity.pdbx_description
1 polymer ?
#
loop_
_entity_poly.entity_id
_entity_poly.type
_entity_poly.pdbx_seq_one_letter_code
_entity_poly.pdbx_strand_id
1 'polypeptide(L)' 'MIDYATRSGAPLEVIENLQELEDDGEAYDSIEDIWPDYPTKDDFFFDEEEY' A
#
# COMPACT_ATOMS: atom_id res chain seq x y z
N MET A 1 -7.83 4.41 9.29
CA MET A 1 -7.29 3.24 8.55
C MET A 1 -6.44 2.33 9.42
N ILE A 2 -5.54 2.86 10.25
CA ILE A 2 -4.63 2.07 11.10
C ILE A 2 -5.37 1.10 12.05
N ASP A 3 -6.44 1.57 12.72
CA ASP A 3 -7.28 0.74 13.58
C ASP A 3 -7.87 -0.50 12.89
N TYR A 4 -8.23 -0.35 11.61
CA TYR A 4 -8.72 -1.46 10.81
C TYR A 4 -7.60 -2.44 10.49
N ALA A 5 -6.45 -1.95 10.00
CA ALA A 5 -5.27 -2.76 9.68
C ALA A 5 -4.77 -3.59 10.88
N THR A 6 -4.73 -2.98 12.07
CA THR A 6 -4.34 -3.68 13.31
C THR A 6 -5.36 -4.76 13.68
N ARG A 7 -6.67 -4.48 13.59
CA ARG A 7 -7.72 -5.44 13.96
C ARG A 7 -7.87 -6.57 12.93
N SER A 8 -7.58 -6.30 11.66
CA SER A 8 -7.56 -7.31 10.60
C SER A 8 -6.31 -8.18 10.64
N GLY A 9 -5.32 -7.86 11.49
CA GLY A 9 -4.06 -8.60 11.57
C GLY A 9 -3.18 -8.38 10.34
N ALA A 10 -3.17 -7.15 9.80
CA ALA A 10 -2.26 -6.81 8.72
C ALA A 10 -0.79 -7.02 9.15
N PRO A 11 0.12 -7.38 8.23
CA PRO A 11 1.54 -7.50 8.53
C PRO A 11 2.10 -6.24 9.19
N LEU A 12 3.06 -6.40 10.10
CA LEU A 12 3.64 -5.29 10.86
C LEU A 12 4.19 -4.19 9.94
N GLU A 13 4.89 -4.56 8.88
CA GLU A 13 5.45 -3.64 7.88
C GLU A 13 4.37 -2.77 7.22
N VAL A 14 3.17 -3.31 6.97
CA VAL A 14 2.04 -2.53 6.44
C VAL A 14 1.53 -1.54 7.48
N ILE A 15 1.50 -1.93 8.75
CA ILE A 15 1.07 -1.04 9.84
C ILE A 15 2.08 0.08 10.04
N GLU A 16 3.38 -0.22 10.00
CA GLU A 16 4.46 0.77 10.11
C GLU A 16 4.39 1.76 8.95
N ASN A 17 4.28 1.28 7.70
CA ASN A 17 4.10 2.15 6.53
C ASN A 17 2.89 3.08 6.69
N LEU A 18 1.75 2.57 7.17
CA LEU A 18 0.55 3.40 7.39
C LEU A 18 0.69 4.40 8.54
N GLN A 19 1.57 4.16 9.51
CA GLN A 19 1.88 5.09 10.61
C GLN A 19 2.86 6.19 10.17
N GLU A 20 3.76 5.87 9.24
CA GLU A 20 4.74 6.81 8.69
C GLU A 20 4.14 7.80 7.67
N LEU A 21 2.96 7.50 7.12
CA LEU A 21 2.23 8.47 6.31
C LEU A 21 1.85 9.69 7.17
N GLU A 22 2.38 10.85 6.82
CA GLU A 22 1.97 12.11 7.42
C GLU A 22 0.49 12.35 7.09
N ASP A 23 -0.34 12.56 8.11
CA ASP A 23 -1.73 13.02 7.93
C ASP A 23 -1.69 14.49 7.54
N ASP A 24 -1.26 14.75 6.30
CA ASP A 24 -1.08 16.11 5.76
C ASP A 24 -2.43 16.81 5.51
N GLY A 25 -3.55 16.16 5.87
CA GLY A 25 -4.92 16.65 5.68
C GLY A 25 -5.38 16.66 4.21
N GLU A 26 -4.44 16.47 3.29
CA GLU A 26 -4.68 16.33 1.85
C GLU A 26 -4.95 14.86 1.51
N ALA A 27 -6.01 14.63 0.74
CA ALA A 27 -6.28 13.30 0.21
C ALA A 27 -5.25 12.98 -0.88
N TYR A 28 -4.67 11.78 -0.84
CA TYR A 28 -3.89 11.27 -1.96
C TYR A 28 -4.84 10.86 -3.09
N ASP A 29 -4.55 11.32 -4.30
CA ASP A 29 -5.36 11.03 -5.49
C ASP A 29 -5.03 9.64 -6.08
N SER A 30 -3.79 9.17 -5.87
CA SER A 30 -3.24 7.95 -6.47
C SER A 30 -2.15 7.31 -5.59
N ILE A 31 -1.81 6.04 -5.86
CA ILE A 31 -0.76 5.34 -5.08
C ILE A 31 0.62 5.91 -5.40
N GLU A 32 0.78 6.46 -6.59
CA GLU A 32 1.97 7.12 -7.10
C GLU A 32 2.32 8.40 -6.32
N ASP A 33 1.33 9.03 -5.67
CA ASP A 33 1.54 10.22 -4.82
C ASP A 33 2.29 9.89 -3.52
N ILE A 34 2.14 8.65 -3.05
CA ILE A 34 2.81 8.12 -1.86
C ILE A 34 4.07 7.36 -2.28
N TRP A 35 3.99 6.62 -3.39
CA TRP A 35 5.04 5.75 -3.88
C TRP A 35 5.26 5.99 -5.39
N PRO A 36 6.13 6.95 -5.76
CA PRO A 36 6.32 7.36 -7.16
C PRO A 36 6.88 6.25 -8.06
N ASP A 37 7.59 5.30 -7.46
CA ASP A 37 8.14 4.12 -8.13
C ASP A 37 7.26 2.86 -7.91
N TYR A 38 5.96 3.03 -7.64
CA TYR A 38 5.05 1.89 -7.48
C TYR A 38 5.05 1.05 -8.78
N PRO A 39 5.36 -0.25 -8.69
CA PRO A 39 5.44 -1.11 -9.87
C PRO A 39 4.09 -1.15 -10.59
N THR A 40 4.14 -1.05 -11.90
CA THR A 40 2.97 -1.13 -12.78
C THR A 40 2.52 -2.57 -12.93
N LYS A 41 1.31 -2.78 -13.48
CA LYS A 41 0.82 -4.15 -13.74
C LYS A 41 1.78 -4.99 -14.59
N ASP A 42 2.59 -4.34 -15.43
CA ASP A 42 3.57 -4.98 -16.29
C ASP A 42 4.86 -5.38 -15.54
N ASP A 43 5.08 -4.87 -14.32
CA ASP A 43 6.21 -5.20 -13.44
C ASP A 43 5.92 -6.42 -12.53
N PHE A 44 4.66 -6.79 -12.40
CA PHE A 44 4.28 -8.01 -11.70
C PHE A 44 4.37 -9.19 -12.66
N PHE A 45 5.37 -10.05 -12.45
CA PHE A 45 5.41 -11.39 -13.04
C PHE A 45 4.36 -12.28 -12.35
N PHE A 46 3.08 -12.01 -12.61
CA PHE A 46 2.05 -13.02 -12.36
C PHE A 46 2.25 -14.09 -13.43
N ASP A 47 2.64 -15.30 -13.03
CA ASP A 47 2.55 -16.45 -13.94
C ASP A 47 1.05 -16.65 -14.25
N GLU A 48 0.59 -16.12 -15.39
CA GLU A 48 -0.76 -16.35 -15.91
C GLU A 48 -1.06 -17.86 -16.13
N GLU A 49 -0.05 -18.72 -15.98
CA GLU A 49 -0.13 -20.18 -16.04
C GLU A 49 -0.50 -20.85 -14.70
N GLU A 50 -0.62 -20.13 -13.58
CA GLU A 50 -1.10 -20.69 -12.31
C GLU A 50 -2.64 -20.66 -12.21
N TYR A 51 -3.32 -21.35 -13.12
CA TYR A 51 -4.76 -21.67 -13.05
C TYR A 51 -5.11 -23.08 -13.56
#